data_AF-A0A2T2RWS3-F1
#
_entry.id   AF-A0A2T2RWS3-F1
#
_cell.length_a   1.000
_cell.length_b   1.000
_cell.length_c   1.000
_cell.angle_alpha   90.00
_cell.angle_beta   90.00
_cell.angle_gamma   90.00
#
_symmetry.space_group_name_H-M   'P 1'
#
loop_
_entity.id
_entity.type
_entity.pdbx_description
1 polymer ?
#
loop_
_entity_poly.entity_id
_entity_poly.type
_entity_poly.pdbx_seq_one_letter_code
_entity_poly.pdbx_strand_id
1 'polypeptide(L)'
;MAITLLVKDYREQWQESTCGSQHPNGLDSSETMEVCPRPWGAGYKRWIYLRGIALLIHDYEFHHDLILKSKPHPSCLEFGFQISGDRIKRNGNSRSAGENFVQWDSLTGETAQDQARQRILQLDLH
;
A
#
# COMPACT_ATOMS: atom_id res chain seq x y z
N MET A 1 -18.62 2.95 6.49
CA MET A 1 -18.42 1.61 7.09
C MET A 1 -16.95 1.29 6.99
N ALA A 2 -16.35 0.71 8.03
CA ALA A 2 -14.94 0.37 8.08
C ALA A 2 -14.75 -1.15 8.03
N ILE A 3 -13.74 -1.61 7.28
CA ILE A 3 -13.34 -3.01 7.18
C ILE A 3 -12.07 -3.19 8.02
N THR A 4 -12.08 -4.15 8.95
CA THR A 4 -10.91 -4.46 9.78
C THR A 4 -10.27 -5.75 9.32
N LEU A 5 -8.95 -5.74 9.09
CA LEU A 5 -8.19 -6.89 8.60
C LEU A 5 -6.89 -7.07 9.40
N LEU A 6 -6.40 -8.30 9.47
CA LEU A 6 -5.00 -8.51 9.82
C LEU A 6 -4.12 -8.13 8.63
N VAL A 7 -2.92 -7.62 8.90
CA VAL A 7 -1.95 -7.25 7.85
C VAL A 7 -1.59 -8.44 6.96
N LYS A 8 -1.60 -9.66 7.52
CA LYS A 8 -1.37 -10.89 6.75
C LYS A 8 -2.48 -11.07 5.70
N ASP A 9 -3.73 -11.12 6.14
CA ASP A 9 -4.91 -11.27 5.27
C ASP A 9 -4.99 -10.15 4.23
N TYR A 10 -4.61 -8.93 4.62
CA TYR A 10 -4.53 -7.80 3.70
C TYR A 10 -3.53 -8.07 2.57
N ARG A 11 -2.32 -8.54 2.88
CA ARG A 11 -1.30 -8.87 1.86
C ARG A 11 -1.75 -10.02 0.97
N GLU A 12 -2.31 -11.07 1.56
CA GLU A 12 -2.79 -12.24 0.82
C GLU A 12 -3.87 -11.85 -0.21
N GLN A 13 -4.83 -11.00 0.16
CA GLN A 13 -5.90 -10.59 -0.78
C GLN A 13 -5.41 -9.72 -1.94
N TRP A 14 -4.40 -8.85 -1.73
CA TRP A 14 -3.74 -8.13 -2.85
C TRP A 14 -3.07 -9.13 -3.81
N GLN A 15 -2.36 -10.13 -3.29
CA GLN A 15 -1.71 -11.16 -4.10
C GLN A 15 -2.71 -12.03 -4.86
N GLU A 16 -3.78 -12.50 -4.20
CA GLU A 16 -4.83 -13.31 -4.82
C GLU A 16 -5.55 -12.57 -5.95
N SER A 17 -5.85 -11.28 -5.74
CA SER A 17 -6.48 -10.42 -6.76
C SER A 17 -5.62 -10.28 -8.01
N THR A 18 -4.30 -10.44 -7.86
CA THR A 18 -3.31 -10.36 -8.93
C THR A 18 -3.28 -11.65 -9.76
N CYS A 19 -3.28 -12.82 -9.11
CA CYS A 19 -3.27 -14.12 -9.79
C CYS A 19 -4.50 -14.35 -10.70
N GLY A 20 -5.63 -13.71 -10.41
CA GLY A 20 -6.84 -13.78 -11.23
C GLY A 20 -6.95 -12.72 -12.33
N SER A 21 -6.14 -11.66 -12.26
CA SER A 21 -6.11 -10.61 -13.29
C SER A 21 -5.15 -11.03 -14.40
N GLN A 22 -5.63 -11.03 -15.65
CA GLN A 22 -4.74 -11.16 -16.79
C GLN A 22 -3.67 -10.08 -16.67
N HIS A 23 -2.40 -10.47 -16.50
CA HIS A 23 -1.29 -9.54 -16.60
C HIS A 23 -1.52 -8.70 -17.85
N PRO A 24 -1.50 -7.36 -17.76
CA PRO A 24 -1.51 -6.52 -18.95
C PRO A 24 -0.40 -7.03 -19.86
N ASN A 25 -0.77 -7.52 -21.05
CA ASN A 25 0.19 -7.92 -22.07
C ASN A 25 1.18 -6.75 -22.26
N GLY A 26 2.43 -6.92 -21.82
CA GLY A 26 3.48 -5.90 -21.99
C GLY A 26 4.20 -5.41 -20.73
N LEU A 27 3.98 -5.97 -19.53
CA LEU A 27 4.90 -5.72 -18.42
C LEU A 27 6.24 -6.44 -18.65
N ASP A 28 7.34 -5.70 -18.50
CA ASP A 28 8.69 -6.27 -18.50
C ASP A 28 8.87 -7.23 -17.32
N SER A 29 9.80 -8.19 -17.43
CA SER A 29 10.06 -9.18 -16.38
C SER A 29 10.52 -8.57 -15.03
N SER A 30 10.83 -7.27 -15.03
CA SER A 30 11.21 -6.49 -13.85
C SER A 30 10.04 -5.77 -13.18
N GLU A 31 8.80 -6.07 -13.54
CA GLU A 31 7.64 -5.39 -12.97
C GLU A 31 6.53 -6.36 -12.55
N THR A 32 5.87 -6.04 -11.44
CA THR A 32 4.65 -6.72 -11.01
C THR A 32 3.58 -5.68 -10.67
N MET A 33 2.32 -6.05 -10.86
CA MET A 33 1.20 -5.16 -10.57
C MET A 33 0.16 -5.91 -9.76
N GLU A 34 -0.19 -5.38 -8.59
CA GLU A 34 -1.22 -5.92 -7.73
C GLU A 34 -2.51 -5.12 -7.88
N VAL A 35 -3.60 -5.74 -8.29
CA VAL A 35 -4.89 -5.05 -8.46
C VAL A 35 -5.60 -4.95 -7.11
N CYS A 36 -6.17 -3.79 -6.81
CA CYS A 36 -6.93 -3.57 -5.59
C CYS A 36 -8.11 -4.55 -5.51
N PRO A 37 -8.26 -5.31 -4.41
CA PRO A 37 -9.40 -6.21 -4.25
C PRO A 37 -10.72 -5.45 -4.37
N ARG A 38 -11.58 -5.90 -5.28
CA ARG A 38 -12.87 -5.24 -5.58
C ARG A 38 -13.75 -4.96 -4.36
N PRO A 39 -13.81 -5.83 -3.32
CA PRO A 39 -14.60 -5.53 -2.13
C PRO A 39 -14.11 -4.28 -1.36
N TRP A 40 -12.87 -3.86 -1.58
CA TRP A 40 -12.27 -2.75 -0.86
C TRP A 40 -12.24 -1.47 -1.68
N GLY A 41 -12.02 -1.57 -2.99
CA GLY A 41 -11.70 -0.40 -3.81
C GLY A 41 -11.39 -0.72 -5.26
N ALA A 42 -10.77 0.27 -5.91
CA ALA A 42 -10.28 0.20 -7.28
C ALA A 42 -8.84 0.75 -7.38
N GLY A 43 -8.15 0.42 -8.47
CA GLY A 43 -6.77 0.82 -8.72
C GLY A 43 -5.78 -0.33 -8.49
N TYR A 44 -4.53 0.00 -8.21
CA TYR A 44 -3.44 -0.96 -8.16
C TYR A 44 -2.27 -0.51 -7.27
N LYS A 45 -1.39 -1.46 -7.01
CA LYS A 45 0.00 -1.23 -6.64
C LYS A 45 0.89 -1.75 -7.75
N ARG A 46 1.96 -1.05 -8.10
CA ARG A 46 2.91 -1.48 -9.12
C ARG A 46 4.31 -1.48 -8.55
N TRP A 47 4.94 -2.63 -8.59
CA TRP A 47 6.34 -2.79 -8.25
C TRP A 47 7.18 -2.72 -9.53
N ILE A 48 8.25 -1.94 -9.48
CA ILE A 48 9.26 -1.86 -10.53
C ILE A 48 10.59 -2.19 -9.85
N TYR A 49 11.17 -3.33 -10.23
CA TYR A 49 12.41 -3.84 -9.70
C TYR A 49 13.58 -3.34 -10.54
N LEU A 50 14.39 -2.47 -9.95
CA LEU A 50 15.62 -1.97 -10.52
C LEU A 50 16.81 -2.75 -9.94
N ARG A 51 18.04 -2.41 -10.36
CA ARG A 51 19.25 -3.08 -9.86
C ARG A 51 19.55 -2.69 -8.41
N GLY A 52 18.96 -3.41 -7.47
CA GLY A 52 19.19 -3.25 -6.03
C GLY A 52 18.25 -2.28 -5.32
N ILE A 53 17.22 -1.78 -6.01
CA ILE A 53 16.17 -0.91 -5.46
C ILE A 53 14.82 -1.38 -6.01
N ALA A 54 13.77 -1.35 -5.19
CA ALA A 54 12.40 -1.54 -5.66
C ALA A 54 11.61 -0.23 -5.55
N LEU A 55 10.95 0.15 -6.64
CA LEU A 55 9.96 1.23 -6.63
C LEU A 55 8.57 0.60 -6.40
N LEU A 56 7.80 1.16 -5.49
CA LEU A 56 6.40 0.80 -5.30
C LEU A 56 5.52 2.02 -5.55
N ILE A 57 4.68 1.94 -6.59
CA ILE A 57 3.67 2.93 -6.89
C ILE A 57 2.35 2.45 -6.30
N HIS A 58 1.74 3.26 -5.43
CA HIS A 58 0.36 3.09 -5.00
C HIS A 58 -0.51 4.02 -5.84
N ASP A 59 -1.51 3.47 -6.52
CA ASP A 59 -2.52 4.26 -7.24
C ASP A 59 -3.88 3.58 -7.07
N TYR A 60 -4.52 3.85 -5.94
CA TYR A 60 -5.78 3.20 -5.58
C TYR A 60 -6.70 4.13 -4.79
N GLU A 61 -7.98 3.75 -4.76
CA GLU A 61 -9.01 4.39 -3.94
C GLU A 61 -9.85 3.30 -3.25
N PHE A 62 -10.05 3.42 -1.95
CA PHE A 62 -10.92 2.51 -1.20
C PHE A 62 -12.36 3.04 -1.12
N HIS A 63 -13.34 2.16 -1.24
CA HIS A 63 -14.77 2.45 -1.04
C HIS A 63 -15.14 2.58 0.45
N HIS A 64 -14.34 1.97 1.31
CA HIS A 64 -14.55 1.86 2.76
C HIS A 64 -13.25 2.09 3.50
N ASP A 65 -13.32 2.59 4.74
CA ASP A 65 -12.12 2.77 5.55
C ASP A 65 -11.52 1.40 5.84
N LEU A 66 -10.20 1.27 5.72
CA LEU A 66 -9.50 0.03 6.03
C LEU A 66 -8.68 0.19 7.30
N ILE A 67 -8.96 -0.67 8.27
CA ILE A 67 -8.28 -0.71 9.56
C ILE A 67 -7.41 -1.96 9.61
N LEU A 68 -6.08 -1.76 9.63
CA LEU A 68 -5.11 -2.85 9.56
C LEU A 68 -4.49 -3.12 10.92
N LYS A 69 -4.64 -4.35 11.42
CA LYS A 69 -4.04 -4.82 12.69
C LYS A 69 -2.81 -5.68 12.40
N SER A 70 -1.69 -5.42 13.06
CA SER A 70 -0.48 -6.23 12.91
C SER A 70 0.11 -6.70 14.23
N LYS A 71 0.77 -7.86 14.16
CA LYS A 71 1.75 -8.26 15.18
C LYS A 71 3.07 -7.53 14.94
N PRO A 72 3.95 -7.43 15.94
CA PRO A 72 5.29 -6.89 15.77
C PRO A 72 6.04 -7.62 14.64
N HIS A 73 6.73 -6.87 13.78
CA HIS A 73 7.54 -7.41 12.70
C HIS A 73 8.79 -6.53 12.52
N PRO A 74 9.97 -7.09 12.18
CA PRO A 74 11.16 -6.33 11.80
C PRO A 74 10.85 -5.16 10.87
N SER A 75 11.47 -4.04 11.19
CA SER A 75 11.38 -2.78 10.47
C SER A 75 12.12 -2.85 9.14
N CYS A 76 11.53 -2.30 8.09
CA CYS A 76 12.26 -1.82 6.91
C CYS A 76 12.38 -0.30 6.96
N LEU A 77 13.46 0.22 6.39
CA LEU A 77 13.59 1.63 6.05
C LEU A 77 12.83 1.87 4.75
N GLU A 78 11.98 2.88 4.73
CA GLU A 78 11.21 3.29 3.55
C GLU A 78 11.43 4.79 3.31
N PHE A 79 11.69 5.15 2.06
CA PHE A 79 11.62 6.53 1.59
C PHE A 79 10.41 6.65 0.69
N GLY A 80 9.62 7.71 0.83
CA GLY A 80 8.49 7.88 -0.07
C GLY A 80 7.96 9.28 -0.21
N PHE A 81 7.07 9.40 -1.17
CA PHE A 81 6.53 10.65 -1.71
C PHE A 81 5.00 10.50 -1.77
N GLN A 82 4.29 11.25 -0.94
CA GLN A 82 2.84 11.29 -0.94
C GLN A 82 2.36 12.31 -1.98
N ILE A 83 2.05 11.87 -3.18
CA ILE A 83 1.70 12.77 -4.30
C ILE A 83 0.25 13.25 -4.17
N SER A 84 -0.67 12.36 -3.80
CA SER A 84 -2.10 12.66 -3.59
C SER A 84 -2.67 11.78 -2.50
N GLY A 85 -3.69 12.30 -1.81
CA GLY A 85 -4.40 11.59 -0.76
C GLY A 85 -3.78 11.79 0.61
N ASP A 86 -4.52 11.44 1.66
CA ASP A 86 -4.05 11.45 3.03
C ASP A 86 -4.01 10.04 3.60
N ARG A 87 -3.01 9.75 4.43
CA ARG A 87 -2.81 8.42 5.00
C ARG A 87 -2.50 8.49 6.49
N ILE A 88 -3.29 7.81 7.32
CA ILE A 88 -3.01 7.70 8.75
C ILE A 88 -2.16 6.46 9.00
N LYS A 89 -0.91 6.71 9.41
CA LYS A 89 0.07 5.67 9.73
C LYS A 89 -0.25 5.02 11.08
N ARG A 90 0.41 3.89 11.31
CA ARG A 90 0.20 3.01 12.46
C ARG A 90 0.47 3.70 13.81
N ASN A 91 1.45 4.60 13.83
CA ASN A 91 1.84 5.37 15.01
C ASN A 91 0.95 6.62 15.26
N GLY A 92 -0.16 6.76 14.53
CA GLY A 92 -1.05 7.92 14.62
C GLY A 92 -0.62 9.13 13.81
N ASN A 93 0.58 9.12 13.21
CA ASN A 93 1.00 10.20 12.33
C ASN A 93 0.22 10.14 11.01
N SER A 94 -0.23 11.28 10.51
CA SER A 94 -0.77 11.38 9.15
C SER A 94 0.32 11.77 8.16
N ARG A 95 0.17 11.32 6.92
CA ARG A 95 0.85 11.87 5.74
C ARG A 95 -0.18 12.55 4.87
N SER A 96 0.16 13.71 4.34
CA SER A 96 -0.68 14.48 3.45
C SER A 96 -0.05 14.67 2.08
N ALA A 97 -0.89 15.01 1.10
CA ALA A 97 -0.45 15.27 -0.25
C ALA A 97 0.65 16.35 -0.30
N GLY A 98 1.71 16.09 -1.05
CA GLY A 98 2.90 16.93 -1.19
C GLY A 98 4.03 16.61 -0.22
N GLU A 99 3.83 15.71 0.76
CA GLU A 99 4.86 15.38 1.75
C GLU A 99 5.84 14.31 1.26
N ASN A 100 7.11 14.48 1.62
CA ASN A 100 8.15 13.47 1.47
C ASN A 100 8.52 12.94 2.85
N PHE A 101 8.84 11.66 2.94
CA PHE A 101 9.13 11.04 4.23
C PHE A 101 10.25 10.02 4.16
N VAL A 102 10.88 9.83 5.32
CA VAL A 102 11.73 8.70 5.65
C VAL A 102 11.11 8.03 6.85
N GLN A 103 10.89 6.73 6.80
CA GLN A 103 10.29 6.00 7.90
C GLN A 103 11.07 4.75 8.25
N TRP A 104 11.24 4.55 9.55
CA TRP A 104 11.72 3.32 10.14
C TRP A 104 10.57 2.67 10.90
N ASP A 105 9.96 1.64 10.33
CA ASP A 105 8.76 1.02 10.94
C ASP A 105 9.14 0.03 12.06
N SER A 106 9.46 0.51 13.27
CA SER A 106 9.52 -0.38 14.45
C SER A 106 8.11 -0.53 15.04
N LEU A 107 7.39 -1.60 14.70
CA LEU A 107 5.98 -1.72 15.08
C LEU A 107 5.78 -2.47 16.40
N THR A 108 5.29 -1.76 17.41
CA THR A 108 4.67 -2.32 18.61
C THR A 108 3.15 -2.33 18.45
N GLY A 109 2.55 -3.43 17.98
CA GLY A 109 1.10 -3.70 18.15
C GLY A 109 0.12 -2.61 17.70
N GLU A 110 0.40 -1.88 16.62
CA GLU A 110 -0.37 -0.71 16.20
C GLU A 110 -1.38 -0.98 15.06
N THR A 111 -2.34 -0.07 14.94
CA THR A 111 -3.43 -0.09 13.95
C THR A 111 -3.21 1.01 12.91
N ALA A 112 -3.19 0.67 11.62
CA ALA A 112 -3.18 1.68 10.54
C ALA A 112 -4.59 1.92 10.01
N GLN A 113 -4.86 3.13 9.51
CA GLN A 113 -6.13 3.46 8.87
C GLN A 113 -5.89 4.14 7.51
N ASP A 114 -6.38 3.50 6.45
CA ASP A 114 -6.51 4.13 5.15
C ASP A 114 -7.96 4.64 5.01
N GLN A 115 -8.12 5.93 4.68
CA GLN A 115 -9.43 6.55 4.55
C GLN A 115 -10.10 6.22 3.22
N ALA A 116 -11.42 6.05 3.25
CA ALA A 116 -12.22 5.83 2.05
C ALA A 116 -12.31 7.09 1.17
N ARG A 117 -12.61 6.87 -0.12
CA ARG A 117 -13.07 7.88 -1.09
C ARG A 117 -12.06 8.99 -1.38
N GLN A 118 -10.79 8.71 -1.14
CA GLN A 118 -9.69 9.56 -1.57
C GLN A 118 -8.70 8.69 -2.33
N ARG A 119 -8.35 9.14 -3.54
CA ARG A 119 -7.30 8.50 -4.32
C ARG A 119 -5.95 8.70 -3.62
N ILE A 120 -5.33 7.59 -3.26
CA ILE A 120 -3.94 7.54 -2.81
C ILE A 120 -3.06 7.41 -4.04
N LEU A 121 -2.16 8.38 -4.21
CA LEU A 121 -1.04 8.31 -5.14
C LEU A 121 0.24 8.50 -4.33
N GLN A 122 1.01 7.42 -4.16
CA GLN A 122 2.25 7.41 -3.37
C GLN A 122 3.34 6.65 -4.14
N LEU A 123 4.58 7.10 -4.02
CA LEU A 123 5.76 6.38 -4.49
C LEU A 123 6.64 6.03 -3.29
N ASP A 124 6.98 4.76 -3.14
CA ASP A 124 7.92 4.28 -2.14
C ASP A 124 9.18 3.71 -2.80
N LEU A 125 10.31 3.86 -2.12
CA LEU A 125 11.60 3.31 -2.45
C LEU A 125 12.02 2.35 -1.32
N HIS A 126 12.30 1.11 -1.71
CA HIS A 126 12.78 0.03 -0.84
C HIS A 126 14.14 -0.49 -1.27
#